data_AF-A0A1F9FHB1-F1
#
_entry.id   AF-A0A1F9FHB1-F1
#
_cell.length_a   1.000
_cell.length_b   1.000
_cell.length_c   1.000
_cell.angle_alpha   90.00
_cell.angle_beta   90.00
_cell.angle_gamma   90.00
#
_symmetry.space_group_name_H-M   'P 1'
#
loop_
_entity.id
_entity.type
_entity.pdbx_description
1 polymer ?
#
loop_
_entity_poly.entity_id
_entity_poly.type
_entity_poly.pdbx_seq_one_letter_code
_entity_poly.pdbx_strand_id
1 'polypeptide(L)'
;MLLIAILLSLASFVAAPTIAARIMGLPGGLGKGALVGLVTLGLLQLTGLVASFLGPLGDLLSLLLFLAAWYQTIKVVHGTDPARTLVFMFWHFFFVLLAASFIAVIIGPGSIAWYWHG
;
A
#
# COMPACT_ATOMS: atom_id res chain seq x y z
N MET A 1 -1.77 -3.38 -22.91
CA MET A 1 -1.14 -2.49 -21.90
C MET A 1 -1.90 -2.47 -20.58
N LEU A 2 -3.24 -2.34 -20.57
CA LEU A 2 -4.05 -2.37 -19.34
C LEU A 2 -3.83 -3.62 -18.46
N LEU A 3 -3.80 -4.82 -19.07
CA LEU A 3 -3.58 -6.07 -18.32
C LEU A 3 -2.20 -6.10 -17.62
N ILE A 4 -1.17 -5.62 -18.31
CA ILE A 4 0.21 -5.55 -17.79
C ILE A 4 0.26 -4.57 -16.60
N ALA A 5 -0.42 -3.43 -16.71
CA ALA A 5 -0.56 -2.47 -15.63
C ALA A 5 -1.21 -3.09 -14.38
N ILE A 6 -2.31 -3.83 -14.55
CA ILE A 6 -3.01 -4.50 -13.44
C ILE A 6 -2.10 -5.54 -12.77
N LEU A 7 -1.40 -6.36 -13.56
CA LEU A 7 -0.49 -7.37 -13.04
C LEU A 7 0.70 -6.75 -12.27
N LEU A 8 1.29 -5.68 -12.80
CA LEU A 8 2.38 -4.96 -12.13
C LEU A 8 1.90 -4.26 -10.86
N SER A 9 0.69 -3.68 -10.88
CA SER A 9 0.07 -3.08 -9.68
C SER A 9 -0.13 -4.13 -8.60
N LEU A 10 -0.71 -5.30 -8.91
CA LEU A 10 -0.87 -6.39 -7.94
C LEU A 10 0.48 -6.89 -7.41
N ALA A 11 1.48 -7.02 -8.28
CA ALA A 11 2.83 -7.41 -7.87
C ALA A 11 3.45 -6.37 -6.91
N SER A 12 3.20 -5.08 -7.12
CA SER A 12 3.73 -4.01 -6.25
C SER A 12 3.20 -4.09 -4.82
N PHE A 13 1.92 -4.41 -4.63
CA PHE A 13 1.30 -4.54 -3.31
C PHE A 13 1.79 -5.78 -2.54
N VAL A 14 2.32 -6.78 -3.23
CA VAL A 14 2.96 -7.94 -2.60
C VAL A 14 4.44 -7.68 -2.33
N ALA A 15 5.15 -7.09 -3.29
CA ALA A 15 6.59 -6.85 -3.19
C ALA A 15 6.94 -5.77 -2.16
N ALA A 16 6.18 -4.66 -2.12
CA ALA A 16 6.44 -3.53 -1.24
C ALA A 16 6.49 -3.91 0.26
N PRO A 17 5.49 -4.61 0.84
CA PRO A 17 5.56 -5.02 2.24
C PRO A 17 6.64 -6.07 2.50
N THR A 18 6.96 -6.94 1.54
CA THR A 18 8.07 -7.89 1.68
C THR A 18 9.43 -7.19 1.72
N ILE A 19 9.64 -6.19 0.88
CA ILE A 19 10.88 -5.40 0.87
C ILE A 19 11.00 -4.59 2.16
N ALA A 20 9.90 -3.96 2.61
CA ALA A 20 9.85 -3.25 3.89
C ALA A 20 10.20 -4.17 5.07
N ALA A 21 9.60 -5.38 5.13
CA ALA A 21 9.91 -6.37 6.17
C ALA A 21 11.39 -6.76 6.17
N ARG A 22 11.98 -6.95 4.98
CA ARG A 22 13.38 -7.35 4.83
C ARG A 22 14.35 -6.26 5.27
N ILE A 23 14.08 -5.00 4.92
CA ILE A 23 14.90 -3.84 5.35
C ILE A 23 14.89 -3.69 6.86
N MET A 24 13.74 -3.96 7.48
CA MET A 24 13.58 -3.88 8.94
C MET A 24 14.07 -5.13 9.69
N GLY A 25 14.56 -6.16 8.99
CA GLY A 25 14.99 -7.42 9.61
C GLY A 25 13.85 -8.19 10.29
N LEU A 26 12.61 -8.01 9.83
CA LEU A 26 11.45 -8.67 10.44
C LEU A 26 11.33 -10.13 9.97
N PRO A 27 11.02 -11.07 10.89
CA PRO A 27 10.82 -12.46 10.54
C PRO A 27 9.50 -12.64 9.76
N GLY A 28 9.52 -13.49 8.71
CA GLY A 28 8.30 -13.83 7.97
C GLY A 28 8.40 -13.98 6.46
N GLY A 29 9.50 -13.55 5.85
CA GLY A 29 9.76 -13.72 4.41
C GLY A 29 8.64 -13.19 3.49
N LEU A 30 8.53 -13.79 2.30
CA LEU A 30 7.51 -13.44 1.30
C LEU A 30 6.08 -13.68 1.81
N GLY A 31 5.83 -14.76 2.56
CA GLY A 31 4.48 -15.14 2.98
C GLY A 31 3.79 -14.11 3.88
N LYS A 32 4.50 -13.59 4.90
CA LYS A 32 3.93 -12.55 5.77
C LYS A 32 3.76 -11.21 5.03
N GLY A 33 4.74 -10.84 4.20
CA GLY A 33 4.65 -9.62 3.38
C GLY A 33 3.47 -9.67 2.41
N ALA A 34 3.27 -10.79 1.71
CA ALA A 34 2.14 -11.00 0.81
C ALA A 34 0.79 -10.92 1.55
N LEU A 35 0.71 -11.47 2.76
CA LEU A 35 -0.49 -11.38 3.58
C LEU A 35 -0.79 -9.93 3.98
N VAL A 36 0.22 -9.16 4.40
CA VAL A 36 0.03 -7.72 4.63
C VAL A 36 -0.46 -7.04 3.36
N GLY A 37 0.16 -7.32 2.21
CA GLY A 37 -0.22 -6.74 0.91
C GLY A 37 -1.67 -7.01 0.50
N LEU A 38 -2.09 -8.28 0.56
CA LEU A 38 -3.45 -8.70 0.21
C LEU A 38 -4.50 -8.16 1.17
N VAL A 39 -4.20 -8.17 2.49
CA VAL A 39 -5.10 -7.59 3.49
C VAL A 39 -5.20 -6.08 3.29
N THR A 40 -4.10 -5.39 3.03
CA THR A 40 -4.11 -3.93 2.79
C THR A 40 -4.91 -3.58 1.52
N LEU A 41 -4.80 -4.38 0.45
CA LEU A 41 -5.62 -4.23 -0.75
C LEU A 41 -7.11 -4.45 -0.50
N GLY A 42 -7.45 -5.53 0.22
CA GLY A 42 -8.84 -5.82 0.59
C GLY A 42 -9.44 -4.73 1.47
N LEU A 43 -8.67 -4.24 2.44
CA LEU A 43 -9.06 -3.11 3.30
C LEU A 43 -9.34 -1.86 2.48
N LEU A 44 -8.49 -1.53 1.50
CA LEU A 44 -8.66 -0.34 0.65
C LEU A 44 -9.97 -0.39 -0.15
N GLN A 45 -10.33 -1.56 -0.68
CA GLN A 45 -11.62 -1.73 -1.37
C GLN A 45 -12.81 -1.60 -0.41
N LEU A 46 -12.75 -2.24 0.76
CA LEU A 46 -13.82 -2.17 1.76
C LEU A 46 -14.00 -0.73 2.28
N THR A 47 -12.91 0.00 2.53
CA THR A 47 -12.98 1.40 2.97
C THR A 47 -13.54 2.31 1.89
N GLY A 48 -13.24 2.05 0.62
CA GLY A 48 -13.82 2.79 -0.51
C GLY A 48 -15.33 2.54 -0.67
N LEU A 49 -15.77 1.29 -0.50
CA LEU A 49 -17.19 0.95 -0.51
C LEU A 49 -17.94 1.65 0.63
N VAL A 50 -17.40 1.59 1.86
CA VAL A 50 -18.01 2.24 3.01
C VAL A 50 -18.02 3.77 2.87
N ALA A 51 -16.98 4.38 2.26
CA ALA A 51 -16.91 5.83 2.01
C ALA A 51 -18.14 6.36 1.28
N SER A 52 -18.62 5.61 0.28
CA SER A 52 -19.78 6.01 -0.55
C SER A 52 -21.09 6.13 0.24
N PHE A 53 -21.18 5.54 1.43
CA PHE A 53 -22.38 5.58 2.28
C PHE A 53 -22.29 6.60 3.42
N LEU A 54 -21.13 7.24 3.62
CA LEU A 54 -20.84 8.11 4.77
C LEU A 54 -21.04 9.62 4.48
N GLY A 55 -21.46 9.98 3.27
CA GLY A 55 -21.73 11.37 2.90
C GLY A 55 -20.47 12.25 2.85
N PRO A 56 -20.56 13.57 3.12
CA PRO A 56 -19.46 14.53 2.89
C PRO A 56 -18.20 14.29 3.73
N LEU A 57 -18.31 13.55 4.85
CA LEU A 57 -17.18 13.19 5.71
C LEU A 57 -16.65 11.78 5.42
N GLY A 58 -17.23 11.08 4.44
CA GLY A 58 -16.90 9.69 4.12
C GLY A 58 -15.45 9.49 3.74
N ASP A 59 -14.88 10.40 2.95
CA ASP A 59 -13.48 10.28 2.51
C ASP A 59 -12.50 10.40 3.68
N LEU A 60 -12.75 11.34 4.61
CA LEU A 60 -11.92 11.52 5.79
C LEU A 60 -12.02 10.32 6.73
N LEU A 61 -13.24 9.85 7.00
CA LEU A 61 -13.48 8.69 7.86
C LEU A 61 -12.90 7.41 7.27
N SER A 62 -13.03 7.21 5.97
CA SER A 62 -12.45 6.05 5.28
C SER A 62 -10.93 6.08 5.27
N LEU A 63 -10.30 7.26 5.14
CA LEU A 63 -8.86 7.41 5.30
C LEU A 63 -8.40 7.03 6.71
N LEU A 64 -9.08 7.52 7.74
CA LEU A 64 -8.74 7.21 9.13
C LEU A 64 -8.94 5.72 9.44
N LEU A 65 -10.02 5.12 8.95
CA LEU A 65 -10.30 3.69 9.11
C LEU A 65 -9.25 2.84 8.38
N PHE A 66 -8.87 3.24 7.17
CA PHE A 66 -7.81 2.59 6.40
C PHE A 66 -6.48 2.62 7.16
N LEU A 67 -6.05 3.79 7.64
CA LEU A 67 -4.81 3.94 8.39
C LEU A 67 -4.81 3.08 9.67
N ALA A 68 -5.92 3.08 10.39
CA ALA A 68 -6.07 2.26 11.60
C ALA A 68 -6.00 0.75 11.30
N ALA A 69 -6.73 0.29 10.28
CA ALA A 69 -6.74 -1.12 9.89
C ALA A 69 -5.38 -1.58 9.33
N TRP A 70 -4.71 -0.72 8.58
CA TRP A 70 -3.37 -0.97 8.05
C TRP A 70 -2.33 -1.10 9.17
N TYR A 71 -2.34 -0.18 10.13
CA TYR A 71 -1.50 -0.25 11.31
C TYR A 71 -1.71 -1.56 12.09
N GLN A 72 -2.97 -1.94 12.34
CA GLN A 72 -3.29 -3.17 13.06
C GLN A 72 -2.84 -4.42 12.30
N THR A 73 -3.00 -4.44 10.97
CA THR A 73 -2.57 -5.56 10.13
C THR A 73 -1.08 -5.82 10.30
N ILE A 74 -0.25 -4.77 10.18
CA ILE A 74 1.21 -4.91 10.31
C ILE A 74 1.56 -5.39 11.72
N LYS A 75 0.97 -4.76 12.74
CA LYS A 75 1.22 -5.10 14.14
C LYS A 75 0.91 -6.56 14.45
N VAL A 76 -0.23 -7.07 13.97
CA VAL A 76 -0.66 -8.46 14.21
C VAL A 76 0.20 -9.46 13.43
N VAL A 77 0.51 -9.18 12.16
CA VAL A 77 1.23 -10.12 11.29
C VAL A 77 2.71 -10.25 11.68
N HIS A 78 3.36 -9.11 11.96
CA HIS A 78 4.78 -9.06 12.27
C HIS A 78 5.09 -8.99 13.77
N GLY A 79 4.10 -8.81 14.65
CA GLY A 79 4.31 -8.74 16.09
C GLY A 79 5.17 -7.55 16.52
N THR A 80 5.08 -6.43 15.81
CA THR A 80 5.92 -5.25 16.02
C THR A 80 5.42 -4.35 17.15
N ASP A 81 6.34 -3.64 17.80
CA ASP A 81 6.00 -2.50 18.68
C ASP A 81 5.48 -1.30 17.85
N PRO A 82 4.83 -0.31 18.50
CA PRO A 82 4.26 0.84 17.78
C PRO A 82 5.24 1.61 16.90
N ALA A 83 6.47 1.83 17.39
CA ALA A 83 7.47 2.58 16.64
C ALA A 83 7.92 1.82 15.40
N ARG A 84 8.22 0.51 15.52
CA ARG A 84 8.52 -0.33 14.35
C ARG A 84 7.35 -0.45 13.39
N THR A 85 6.12 -0.44 13.88
CA THR A 85 4.92 -0.50 13.03
C THR A 85 4.82 0.75 12.15
N LEU A 86 5.06 1.94 12.71
CA LEU A 86 5.07 3.20 11.94
C LEU A 86 6.21 3.25 10.92
N VAL A 87 7.41 2.81 11.29
CA VAL A 87 8.55 2.74 10.36
C VAL A 87 8.26 1.75 9.22
N PHE A 88 7.59 0.64 9.52
CA PHE A 88 7.15 -0.30 8.49
C PHE A 88 6.14 0.34 7.54
N MET A 89 5.12 1.04 8.07
CA MET A 89 4.14 1.74 7.25
C MET A 89 4.82 2.76 6.32
N PHE A 90 5.81 3.50 6.83
CA PHE A 90 6.61 4.41 6.01
C PHE A 90 7.31 3.70 4.86
N TRP A 91 8.07 2.62 5.14
CA TRP A 91 8.78 1.88 4.10
C TRP A 91 7.82 1.24 3.10
N HIS A 92 6.75 0.63 3.59
CA HIS A 92 5.73 0.03 2.76
C HIS A 92 5.09 1.08 1.82
N PHE A 93 4.70 2.25 2.35
CA PHE A 93 4.18 3.35 1.54
C PHE A 93 5.18 3.80 0.46
N PHE A 94 6.44 4.01 0.88
CA PHE A 94 7.51 4.42 -0.02
C PHE A 94 7.69 3.46 -1.19
N PHE A 95 7.73 2.15 -0.93
CA PHE A 95 7.87 1.16 -2.01
C PHE A 95 6.64 1.03 -2.90
N VAL A 96 5.43 1.23 -2.37
CA VAL A 96 4.21 1.30 -3.19
C VAL A 96 4.27 2.50 -4.11
N LEU A 97 4.64 3.69 -3.61
CA LEU A 97 4.78 4.90 -4.44
C LEU A 97 5.89 4.77 -5.49
N LEU A 98 7.02 4.18 -5.10
CA LEU A 98 8.13 3.92 -6.01
C LEU A 98 7.70 2.98 -7.14
N ALA A 99 7.02 1.89 -6.79
CA ALA A 99 6.49 0.95 -7.78
C ALA A 99 5.43 1.59 -8.68
N ALA A 100 4.51 2.38 -8.13
CA ALA A 100 3.54 3.14 -8.90
C ALA A 100 4.22 4.11 -9.88
N SER A 101 5.30 4.77 -9.45
CA SER A 101 6.11 5.66 -10.29
C SER A 101 6.76 4.90 -11.46
N PHE A 102 7.35 3.73 -11.20
CA PHE A 102 7.91 2.89 -12.27
C PHE A 102 6.83 2.37 -13.24
N ILE A 103 5.68 1.96 -12.72
CA ILE A 103 4.55 1.49 -13.53
C ILE A 103 4.03 2.62 -14.42
N ALA A 104 3.94 3.84 -13.91
CA ALA A 104 3.56 5.02 -14.70
C ALA A 104 4.51 5.27 -15.88
N VAL A 105 5.82 5.13 -15.67
CA VAL A 105 6.84 5.27 -16.74
C VAL A 105 6.62 4.25 -17.86
N ILE A 106 6.27 3.00 -17.50
CA ILE A 106 6.11 1.89 -18.44
C ILE A 106 4.83 2.02 -19.26
N ILE A 107 3.73 2.48 -18.66
CA ILE A 107 2.42 2.54 -19.31
C ILE A 107 2.28 3.77 -20.23
N GLY A 108 2.94 4.89 -19.90
CA GLY A 108 2.85 6.11 -20.69
C GLY A 108 3.90 7.15 -20.27
N PRO A 109 5.04 7.26 -20.97
CA PRO A 109 6.10 8.23 -20.64
C PRO A 109 5.63 9.70 -20.64
N GLY A 110 4.57 10.01 -21.40
CA GLY A 110 4.01 11.35 -21.53
C GLY A 110 3.07 11.80 -20.39
N SER A 111 2.61 10.90 -19.51
CA SER A 111 1.74 11.26 -18.38
C SER A 111 2.50 11.74 -17.14
N ILE A 112 3.83 11.56 -17.11
CA ILE A 112 4.71 12.03 -16.02
C ILE A 112 5.05 13.52 -16.17
N ALA A 113 4.72 14.13 -17.32
CA ALA A 113 4.94 15.56 -17.58
C ALA A 113 4.19 16.48 -16.60
N TRP A 114 3.20 15.98 -15.86
CA TRP A 114 2.39 16.77 -14.91
C TRP A 114 2.92 16.80 -13.45
N TYR A 115 4.01 16.09 -13.11
CA TYR A 115 4.60 16.15 -11.76
C TYR A 115 5.86 17.02 -11.66
N TRP A 116 6.39 17.51 -12.79
CA TRP A 116 7.52 18.45 -12.85
C TRP A 116 7.12 19.85 -13.38
N HIS A 117 5.87 19.99 -13.81
CA HIS A 117 5.26 21.26 -14.20
C HIS A 117 3.96 21.46 -13.42
N GLY A 118 4.11 21.91 -12.17
CA GLY A 118 3.05 22.36 -11.28
C GLY A 118 3.66 23.22 -10.20
#